data_AF-A0A4C1SAE4-F1
#
_entry.id   AF-A0A4C1SAE4-F1
#
_cell.length_a   1.000
_cell.length_b   1.000
_cell.length_c   1.000
_cell.angle_alpha   90.00
_cell.angle_beta   90.00
_cell.angle_gamma   90.00
#
_symmetry.space_group_name_H-M   'P 1'
#
loop_
_entity.id
_entity.type
_entity.pdbx_description
1 polymer ?
#
loop_
_entity_poly.entity_id
_entity_poly.type
_entity_poly.pdbx_seq_one_letter_code
_entity_poly.pdbx_strand_id
1 'polypeptide(L)'
;MLFWEDYMEYHRYLKEVVQALESDSEFRERLEKADQEDVRSGKVAEQLDFVNHNVRSKLNEIKRRELVRLRHLATKQYELSNNLDVDSVHSPSHEHLDNKNLHTFEIEDLKKLIKKTTSDLEEIDKRRKQEFKYSLTQPHGLDSEKLSHKCLPIKRRKQEKVVNGEKEFEKHQKLESLDEQHKKEYQERLEQDEKVKKEHRP
;
A
#
# COMPACT_ATOMS: atom_id res chain seq x y z
N MET A 1 3.72 5.03 -25.47
CA MET A 1 2.73 5.92 -24.83
C MET A 1 1.60 5.12 -24.15
N LEU A 2 1.02 4.11 -24.82
CA LEU A 2 -0.08 3.27 -24.29
C LEU A 2 0.17 2.62 -22.91
N PHE A 3 1.41 2.19 -22.63
CA PHE A 3 1.77 1.51 -21.38
C PHE A 3 1.64 2.39 -20.12
N TRP A 4 1.94 3.69 -20.23
CA TRP A 4 1.85 4.62 -19.09
C TRP A 4 0.41 4.99 -18.78
N GLU A 5 -0.41 5.14 -19.82
CA GLU A 5 -1.84 5.43 -19.67
C GLU A 5 -2.57 4.25 -19.03
N ASP A 6 -2.25 3.02 -19.44
CA ASP A 6 -2.82 1.82 -18.83
C ASP A 6 -2.40 1.67 -17.35
N TYR A 7 -1.14 1.98 -17.02
CA TYR A 7 -0.67 2.00 -15.62
C TYR A 7 -1.42 3.03 -14.76
N MET A 8 -1.66 4.24 -15.28
CA MET A 8 -2.38 5.29 -14.57
C MET A 8 -3.86 4.92 -14.35
N GLU A 9 -4.49 4.33 -15.36
CA GLU A 9 -5.87 3.87 -15.30
C GLU A 9 -6.05 2.71 -14.32
N TYR A 10 -5.15 1.73 -14.34
CA TYR A 10 -5.09 0.66 -13.34
C TYR A 10 -4.91 1.20 -11.92
N HIS A 11 -4.02 2.19 -11.73
CA HIS A 11 -3.85 2.83 -10.44
C HIS A 11 -5.11 3.56 -9.97
N ARG A 12 -5.84 4.23 -10.90
CA ARG A 12 -7.13 4.85 -10.59
C ARG A 12 -8.15 3.79 -10.14
N TYR A 13 -8.28 2.69 -10.88
CA TYR A 13 -9.17 1.59 -10.53
C TYR A 13 -8.85 1.04 -9.13
N LEU A 14 -7.58 0.72 -8.86
CA LEU A 14 -7.14 0.24 -7.55
C LEU A 14 -7.51 1.21 -6.43
N LYS A 15 -7.26 2.51 -6.64
CA LYS A 15 -7.59 3.56 -5.67
C LYS A 15 -9.09 3.63 -5.38
N GLU A 16 -9.93 3.52 -6.40
CA GLU A 16 -11.39 3.54 -6.23
C GLU A 16 -11.90 2.32 -5.47
N VAL A 17 -11.35 1.13 -5.75
CA VAL A 17 -11.68 -0.10 -5.00
C VAL A 17 -11.31 0.05 -3.54
N VAL A 18 -10.10 0.53 -3.24
CA VAL A 18 -9.65 0.76 -1.86
C VAL A 18 -10.53 1.78 -1.16
N GLN A 19 -10.85 2.91 -1.80
CA GLN A 19 -11.72 3.93 -1.23
C GLN A 19 -13.14 3.41 -0.96
N ALA A 20 -13.68 2.54 -1.82
CA ALA A 20 -14.96 1.91 -1.58
C ALA A 20 -14.90 0.98 -0.36
N LEU A 21 -13.85 0.16 -0.24
CA LEU A 21 -13.64 -0.73 0.90
C LEU A 21 -13.40 0.03 2.22
N GLU A 22 -12.63 1.12 2.20
CA GLU A 22 -12.36 1.97 3.36
C GLU A 22 -13.59 2.75 3.85
N SER A 23 -14.60 2.91 3.00
CA SER A 23 -15.86 3.56 3.40
C SER A 23 -16.70 2.70 4.34
N ASP A 24 -16.44 1.39 4.41
CA ASP A 24 -17.02 0.50 5.40
C ASP A 24 -16.12 0.44 6.64
N SER A 25 -16.60 1.01 7.76
CA SER A 25 -15.86 1.05 9.01
C SER A 25 -15.59 -0.34 9.58
N GLU A 26 -16.51 -1.30 9.43
CA GLU A 26 -16.32 -2.66 9.93
C GLU A 26 -15.24 -3.39 9.13
N PHE A 27 -15.31 -3.28 7.81
CA PHE A 27 -14.30 -3.87 6.95
C PHE A 27 -12.91 -3.27 7.21
N ARG A 28 -12.84 -1.95 7.39
CA ARG A 28 -11.59 -1.24 7.72
C ARG A 28 -10.98 -1.73 9.03
N GLU A 29 -11.79 -1.91 10.07
CA GLU A 29 -11.33 -2.41 11.36
C GLU A 29 -10.81 -3.86 11.25
N ARG A 30 -11.49 -4.71 10.47
CA ARG A 30 -11.02 -6.08 10.20
C ARG A 30 -9.71 -6.09 9.41
N LEU A 31 -9.56 -5.19 8.45
CA LEU A 31 -8.33 -5.03 7.67
C LEU A 31 -7.16 -4.54 8.55
N GLU A 32 -7.42 -3.66 9.52
CA GLU A 32 -6.40 -3.16 10.45
C GLU A 32 -5.95 -4.22 11.46
N LYS A 33 -6.85 -5.11 11.88
CA LYS A 33 -6.55 -6.24 12.76
C LYS A 33 -5.90 -7.42 12.03
N ALA A 34 -6.00 -7.49 10.71
CA ALA A 34 -5.45 -8.59 9.93
C ALA A 34 -3.92 -8.51 9.83
N ASP A 35 -3.26 -9.66 9.90
CA ASP A 35 -1.81 -9.73 9.74
C ASP A 35 -1.38 -9.36 8.32
N GLN A 36 -0.17 -8.79 8.20
CA GLN A 36 0.36 -8.38 6.90
C GLN A 36 0.46 -9.55 5.91
N GLU A 37 0.73 -10.76 6.39
CA GLU A 37 0.77 -11.98 5.56
C GLU A 37 -0.62 -12.39 5.08
N ASP A 38 -1.65 -12.23 5.91
CA ASP A 38 -3.03 -12.53 5.56
C ASP A 38 -3.60 -11.52 4.56
N VAL A 39 -3.18 -10.26 4.68
CA VAL A 39 -3.45 -9.25 3.66
C VAL A 39 -2.77 -9.64 2.35
N ARG A 40 -1.46 -9.93 2.35
CA ARG A 40 -0.72 -10.29 1.12
C ARG A 40 -1.23 -11.55 0.43
N SER A 41 -1.62 -12.56 1.21
CA SER A 41 -2.17 -13.81 0.68
C SER A 41 -3.60 -13.67 0.17
N GLY A 42 -4.28 -12.56 0.46
CA GLY A 42 -5.65 -12.30 0.04
C GLY A 42 -6.71 -12.99 0.91
N LYS A 43 -6.35 -13.55 2.08
CA LYS A 43 -7.35 -14.12 3.01
C LYS A 43 -8.36 -13.08 3.48
N VAL A 44 -7.93 -11.82 3.64
CA VAL A 44 -8.83 -10.71 3.97
C VAL A 44 -9.98 -10.53 2.97
N ALA A 45 -9.82 -11.00 1.73
CA ALA A 45 -10.87 -10.93 0.75
C ALA A 45 -12.12 -11.74 1.14
N GLU A 46 -11.99 -12.78 1.98
CA GLU A 46 -13.13 -13.56 2.47
C GLU A 46 -14.08 -12.72 3.34
N GLN A 47 -13.56 -11.64 3.93
CA GLN A 47 -14.37 -10.69 4.69
C GLN A 47 -15.29 -9.85 3.81
N LEU A 48 -15.08 -9.86 2.49
CA LEU A 48 -15.90 -9.12 1.54
C LEU A 48 -17.37 -9.51 1.61
N ASP A 49 -17.71 -10.75 2.01
CA ASP A 49 -19.10 -11.25 2.18
C ASP A 49 -19.88 -10.54 3.28
N PHE A 50 -19.19 -9.94 4.23
CA PHE A 50 -19.81 -9.23 5.35
C PHE A 50 -19.87 -7.71 5.14
N VAL A 51 -19.36 -7.23 4.01
CA VAL A 51 -19.32 -5.80 3.68
C VAL A 51 -20.72 -5.27 3.38
N ASN A 52 -20.97 -4.01 3.74
CA ASN A 52 -22.24 -3.35 3.49
C ASN A 52 -22.67 -3.43 2.00
N HIS A 53 -23.96 -3.66 1.77
CA HIS A 53 -24.54 -3.74 0.42
C HIS A 53 -24.23 -2.50 -0.45
N ASN A 54 -24.17 -1.31 0.15
CA ASN A 54 -23.83 -0.08 -0.58
C ASN A 54 -22.41 -0.13 -1.15
N VAL A 55 -21.47 -0.67 -0.39
CA VAL A 55 -20.08 -0.85 -0.84
C VAL A 55 -20.00 -1.96 -1.89
N ARG A 56 -20.71 -3.07 -1.71
CA ARG A 56 -20.84 -4.12 -2.74
C ARG A 56 -21.35 -3.56 -4.07
N SER A 57 -22.42 -2.78 -4.04
CA SER A 57 -22.98 -2.14 -5.24
C SER A 57 -21.99 -1.16 -5.89
N LYS A 58 -21.24 -0.40 -5.08
CA LYS A 58 -20.18 0.49 -5.58
C LYS A 58 -19.01 -0.25 -6.21
N LEU A 59 -18.57 -1.35 -5.60
CA LEU A 59 -17.52 -2.23 -6.13
C LEU A 59 -17.94 -2.87 -7.46
N ASN A 60 -19.21 -3.31 -7.57
CA ASN A 60 -19.76 -3.83 -8.82
C ASN A 60 -19.70 -2.79 -9.94
N GLU A 61 -20.05 -1.53 -9.65
CA GLU A 61 -19.98 -0.45 -10.63
C GLU A 61 -18.53 -0.13 -11.05
N ILE A 62 -17.61 -0.06 -10.08
CA ILE A 62 -16.17 0.13 -10.35
C ILE A 62 -15.64 -0.99 -11.26
N LYS A 63 -15.98 -2.26 -10.96
CA LYS A 63 -15.60 -3.42 -11.78
C LYS A 63 -16.16 -3.33 -13.20
N ARG A 64 -17.45 -3.00 -13.36
CA ARG A 64 -18.08 -2.88 -14.68
C ARG A 64 -17.41 -1.82 -15.53
N ARG A 65 -17.13 -0.65 -14.96
CA ARG A 65 -16.44 0.43 -15.66
C ARG A 65 -15.04 0.00 -16.12
N GLU A 66 -14.30 -0.69 -15.26
CA GLU A 66 -12.97 -1.19 -15.61
C GLU A 66 -13.02 -2.27 -16.69
N LEU A 67 -13.98 -3.19 -16.62
CA LEU A 67 -14.18 -4.20 -17.67
C LEU A 67 -14.50 -3.57 -19.04
N VAL A 68 -15.32 -2.54 -19.07
CA VAL A 68 -15.60 -1.80 -20.32
C VAL A 68 -14.34 -1.14 -20.86
N ARG A 69 -13.52 -0.53 -20.00
CA ARG A 69 -12.23 0.06 -20.38
C ARG A 69 -11.29 -0.99 -21.00
N LEU A 70 -11.12 -2.13 -20.32
CA LEU A 70 -10.27 -3.22 -20.80
C LEU A 70 -10.78 -3.83 -22.10
N ARG A 71 -12.11 -3.98 -22.26
CA ARG A 71 -12.71 -4.42 -23.54
C ARG A 71 -12.40 -3.45 -24.66
N HIS A 72 -12.52 -2.14 -24.45
CA HIS A 72 -12.17 -1.15 -25.47
C HIS A 72 -10.68 -1.20 -25.83
N LEU A 73 -9.79 -1.40 -24.84
CA LEU A 73 -8.36 -1.58 -25.11
C LEU A 73 -8.09 -2.83 -25.95
N ALA A 74 -8.72 -3.96 -25.61
CA ALA A 74 -8.60 -5.20 -26.36
C ALA A 74 -9.11 -5.04 -27.81
N THR A 75 -10.28 -4.42 -28.01
CA THR A 75 -10.83 -4.13 -29.34
C THR A 75 -9.89 -3.22 -30.13
N LYS A 76 -9.41 -2.13 -29.54
CA LYS A 76 -8.50 -1.19 -30.20
C LYS A 76 -7.19 -1.87 -30.59
N GLN A 77 -6.65 -2.75 -29.74
CA GLN A 77 -5.45 -3.50 -30.04
C GLN A 77 -5.67 -4.50 -31.18
N TYR A 78 -6.82 -5.19 -31.19
CA TYR A 78 -7.22 -6.09 -32.26
C TYR A 78 -7.40 -5.39 -33.60
N GLU A 79 -8.05 -4.22 -33.61
CA GLU A 79 -8.19 -3.36 -34.81
C GLU A 79 -6.83 -2.87 -35.33
N LEU A 80 -5.90 -2.55 -34.43
CA LEU A 80 -4.53 -2.17 -34.79
C LEU A 80 -3.73 -3.35 -35.35
N SER A 81 -3.99 -4.58 -34.90
CA SER A 81 -3.26 -5.78 -35.33
C SER A 81 -3.80 -6.46 -36.60
N ASN A 82 -4.84 -5.89 -37.23
CA ASN A 82 -5.41 -6.23 -38.55
C ASN A 82 -4.76 -7.44 -39.28
N ASN A 83 -5.31 -8.65 -39.06
CA ASN A 83 -4.94 -9.92 -39.73
C ASN A 83 -3.57 -10.54 -39.35
N LEU A 84 -3.05 -10.31 -38.14
CA LEU A 84 -2.01 -11.17 -37.57
C LEU A 84 -2.59 -12.10 -36.50
N ASP A 85 -2.07 -13.31 -36.47
CA ASP A 85 -2.54 -14.47 -35.70
C ASP A 85 -3.09 -14.08 -34.31
N VAL A 86 -4.35 -14.43 -34.05
CA VAL A 86 -5.12 -14.03 -32.85
C VAL A 86 -4.40 -14.47 -31.57
N ASP A 87 -3.58 -15.51 -31.64
CA ASP A 87 -2.78 -16.04 -30.54
C ASP A 87 -1.58 -15.16 -30.13
N SER A 88 -1.16 -14.21 -30.98
CA SER A 88 -0.02 -13.33 -30.71
C SER A 88 -0.39 -11.98 -30.09
N VAL A 89 -1.70 -11.66 -30.04
CA VAL A 89 -2.20 -10.44 -29.41
C VAL A 89 -2.21 -10.63 -27.90
N HIS A 90 -1.19 -10.10 -27.23
CA HIS A 90 -1.17 -9.96 -25.77
C HIS A 90 -2.40 -9.14 -25.35
N SER A 91 -3.49 -9.82 -24.99
CA SER A 91 -4.70 -9.17 -24.49
C SER A 91 -4.33 -8.30 -23.29
N PRO A 92 -4.77 -7.04 -23.23
CA PRO A 92 -4.51 -6.17 -22.10
C PRO A 92 -4.97 -6.92 -20.85
N SER A 93 -4.01 -7.22 -19.99
CA SER A 93 -4.09 -8.30 -19.03
C SER A 93 -5.28 -8.10 -18.08
N HIS A 94 -6.35 -8.86 -18.29
CA HIS A 94 -7.45 -9.02 -17.32
C HIS A 94 -7.01 -9.76 -16.04
N GLU A 95 -5.70 -9.77 -15.74
CA GLU A 95 -5.04 -10.65 -14.76
C GLU A 95 -5.60 -10.47 -13.34
N HIS A 96 -6.14 -9.28 -13.04
CA HIS A 96 -6.69 -8.93 -11.75
C HIS A 96 -8.24 -9.03 -11.67
N LEU A 97 -8.91 -9.51 -12.72
CA LEU A 97 -10.37 -9.67 -12.76
C LEU A 97 -10.74 -11.13 -13.11
N ASP A 98 -11.89 -11.60 -12.63
CA ASP A 98 -12.46 -12.87 -13.07
C ASP A 98 -13.41 -12.70 -14.27
N ASN A 99 -13.05 -13.33 -15.39
CA ASN A 99 -13.83 -13.33 -16.62
C ASN A 99 -15.09 -14.20 -16.54
N LYS A 100 -15.24 -15.04 -15.50
CA LYS A 100 -16.44 -15.87 -15.32
C LYS A 100 -17.64 -15.08 -14.79
N ASN A 101 -17.40 -14.03 -14.01
CA ASN A 101 -18.45 -13.19 -13.40
C ASN A 101 -18.27 -11.72 -13.78
N LEU A 102 -18.94 -11.29 -14.86
CA LEU A 102 -18.77 -9.95 -15.45
C LEU A 102 -19.49 -8.82 -14.69
N HIS A 103 -20.45 -9.14 -13.83
CA HIS A 103 -21.38 -8.13 -13.29
C HIS A 103 -21.28 -7.90 -11.79
N THR A 104 -20.54 -8.76 -11.08
CA THR A 104 -20.36 -8.71 -9.62
C THR A 104 -18.88 -8.75 -9.28
N PHE A 105 -18.49 -7.98 -8.28
CA PHE A 105 -17.17 -7.96 -7.68
C PHE A 105 -17.14 -8.98 -6.55
N GLU A 106 -16.44 -10.07 -6.80
CA GLU A 106 -16.37 -11.25 -5.94
C GLU A 106 -15.07 -11.27 -5.11
N ILE A 107 -15.03 -12.17 -4.13
CA ILE A 107 -13.85 -12.44 -3.31
C ILE A 107 -12.62 -12.70 -4.18
N GLU A 108 -12.78 -13.46 -5.26
CA GLU A 108 -11.69 -13.80 -6.19
C GLU A 108 -11.12 -12.58 -6.91
N ASP A 109 -11.94 -11.58 -7.23
CA ASP A 109 -11.45 -10.34 -7.84
C ASP A 109 -10.55 -9.58 -6.86
N LEU A 110 -10.97 -9.49 -5.60
CA LEU A 110 -10.18 -8.84 -4.56
C LEU A 110 -8.87 -9.61 -4.27
N LYS A 111 -8.92 -10.95 -4.23
CA LYS A 111 -7.72 -11.80 -4.08
C LYS A 111 -6.73 -11.56 -5.22
N LYS A 112 -7.20 -11.58 -6.46
CA LYS A 112 -6.35 -11.32 -7.65
C LYS A 112 -5.80 -9.90 -7.65
N LEU A 113 -6.62 -8.91 -7.29
CA LEU A 113 -6.19 -7.51 -7.20
C LEU A 113 -5.09 -7.31 -6.17
N ILE A 114 -5.24 -7.90 -4.98
CA ILE A 114 -4.22 -7.83 -3.93
C ILE A 114 -2.95 -8.52 -4.41
N LYS A 115 -3.05 -9.75 -4.92
CA LYS A 115 -1.90 -10.52 -5.41
C LYS A 115 -1.14 -9.80 -6.52
N LYS A 116 -1.86 -9.17 -7.46
CA LYS A 116 -1.28 -8.36 -8.53
C LYS A 116 -0.54 -7.16 -7.95
N THR A 117 -1.20 -6.40 -7.06
CA THR A 117 -0.61 -5.23 -6.39
C THR A 117 0.63 -5.60 -5.58
N THR A 118 0.62 -6.70 -4.84
CA THR A 118 1.80 -7.16 -4.07
C THR A 118 2.94 -7.56 -4.99
N SER A 119 2.65 -8.28 -6.07
CA SER A 119 3.65 -8.65 -7.08
C SER A 119 4.27 -7.42 -7.74
N ASP A 120 3.44 -6.42 -8.10
CA ASP A 120 3.90 -5.18 -8.72
C ASP A 120 4.80 -4.39 -7.75
N LEU A 121 4.43 -4.31 -6.46
CA LEU A 121 5.26 -3.67 -5.44
C LEU A 121 6.59 -4.38 -5.22
N GLU A 122 6.60 -5.72 -5.23
CA GLU A 122 7.80 -6.54 -5.13
C GLU A 122 8.71 -6.35 -6.34
N GLU A 123 8.15 -6.26 -7.56
CA GLU A 123 8.92 -6.00 -8.77
C GLU A 123 9.56 -4.61 -8.72
N ILE A 124 8.81 -3.59 -8.28
CA ILE A 124 9.32 -2.23 -8.10
C ILE A 124 10.42 -2.20 -7.02
N ASP A 125 10.28 -2.96 -5.93
CA ASP A 125 11.32 -3.07 -4.89
C ASP A 125 12.57 -3.81 -5.41
N LYS A 126 12.39 -4.90 -6.15
CA LYS A 126 13.48 -5.67 -6.78
C LYS A 126 14.23 -4.83 -7.80
N ARG A 127 13.52 -4.07 -8.64
CA ARG A 127 14.11 -3.16 -9.62
C ARG A 127 14.92 -2.06 -8.94
N ARG A 128 14.37 -1.44 -7.89
CA ARG A 128 15.10 -0.45 -7.07
C ARG A 128 16.37 -1.03 -6.44
N LYS A 129 16.31 -2.27 -5.94
CA LYS A 129 17.49 -2.97 -5.39
C LYS A 129 18.54 -3.27 -6.47
N GLN A 130 18.12 -3.66 -7.67
CA GLN A 130 19.01 -3.90 -8.80
C GLN A 130 19.66 -2.62 -9.31
N GLU A 131 18.89 -1.53 -9.45
CA GLU A 131 19.41 -0.21 -9.80
C GLU A 131 20.43 0.27 -8.78
N PHE A 132 20.17 0.07 -7.48
CA PHE A 132 21.12 0.37 -6.41
C PHE A 132 22.38 -0.50 -6.48
N LYS A 133 22.25 -1.80 -6.73
CA LYS A 133 23.40 -2.69 -6.88
C LYS A 133 24.26 -2.28 -8.08
N TYR A 134 23.62 -1.98 -9.22
CA TYR A 134 24.30 -1.54 -10.43
C TYR A 134 25.03 -0.20 -10.23
N SER A 135 24.38 0.75 -9.56
CA SER A 135 25.00 2.05 -9.27
C SER A 135 26.20 1.95 -8.33
N LEU A 136 26.20 1.00 -7.38
CA LEU A 136 27.35 0.74 -6.50
C LEU A 136 28.55 0.09 -7.22
N THR A 137 28.31 -0.65 -8.31
CA THR A 137 29.36 -1.37 -9.05
C THR A 137 29.98 -0.56 -10.20
N GLN A 138 29.42 0.60 -10.54
CA GLN A 138 29.91 1.47 -11.60
C GLN A 138 31.11 2.31 -11.11
N PRO A 139 32.22 2.41 -11.87
CA PRO A 139 33.45 3.10 -11.45
C PRO A 139 33.32 4.63 -11.38
N HIS A 140 32.26 5.21 -11.94
CA HIS A 140 31.88 6.62 -11.72
C HIS A 140 31.07 6.72 -10.42
N GLY A 141 31.74 6.61 -9.28
CA GLY A 141 31.20 6.91 -7.96
C GLY A 141 30.89 8.40 -7.80
N LEU A 142 29.85 8.89 -8.47
CA LEU A 142 29.39 10.27 -8.30
C LEU A 142 28.49 10.35 -7.06
N ASP A 143 29.14 10.82 -6.00
CA ASP A 143 28.63 11.38 -4.75
C ASP A 143 27.81 10.42 -3.87
N SER A 144 28.52 9.71 -3.00
CA SER A 144 27.95 9.00 -1.83
C SER A 144 26.99 9.86 -0.99
N GLU A 145 27.14 11.19 -1.05
CA GLU A 145 26.29 12.19 -0.42
C GLU A 145 24.87 12.26 -1.02
N LYS A 146 24.73 12.17 -2.36
CA LYS A 146 23.43 12.23 -3.05
C LYS A 146 22.63 10.93 -2.91
N LEU A 147 23.31 9.79 -2.80
CA LEU A 147 22.68 8.49 -2.56
C LEU A 147 22.17 8.35 -1.12
N SER A 148 22.90 8.93 -0.16
CA SER A 148 22.52 8.97 1.25
C SER A 148 21.19 9.73 1.44
N HIS A 149 21.05 10.91 0.83
CA HIS A 149 19.87 11.76 1.02
C HIS A 149 18.53 11.15 0.58
N LYS A 150 18.52 10.15 -0.32
CA LYS A 150 17.27 9.50 -0.76
C LYS A 150 16.84 8.34 0.16
N CYS A 151 17.76 7.76 0.93
CA CYS A 151 17.52 6.62 1.82
C CYS A 151 17.47 6.99 3.31
N LEU A 152 18.09 8.12 3.69
CA LEU A 152 18.09 8.66 5.06
C LEU A 152 16.70 8.95 5.66
N PRO A 153 15.70 9.52 4.96
CA PRO A 153 14.44 9.88 5.61
C PRO A 153 13.59 8.68 6.03
N ILE A 154 13.70 7.54 5.33
CA ILE A 154 12.88 6.34 5.62
C ILE A 154 13.46 5.55 6.79
N LYS A 155 14.80 5.41 6.86
CA LYS A 155 15.48 4.74 7.98
C LYS A 155 15.34 5.53 9.30
N ARG A 156 15.49 6.87 9.25
CA ARG A 156 15.27 7.72 10.43
C ARG A 156 13.83 7.64 10.94
N ARG A 157 12.82 7.78 10.09
CA ARG A 157 11.40 7.71 10.50
C ARG A 157 11.02 6.36 11.12
N LYS A 158 11.60 5.24 10.67
CA LYS A 158 11.37 3.93 11.29
C LYS A 158 12.06 3.81 12.65
N GLN A 159 13.32 4.23 12.77
CA GLN A 159 14.04 4.21 14.05
C GLN A 159 13.42 5.16 15.08
N GLU A 160 13.00 6.37 14.68
CA GLU A 160 12.35 7.34 15.57
C GLU A 160 11.05 6.81 16.16
N LYS A 161 10.23 6.11 15.35
CA LYS A 161 8.98 5.50 15.83
C LYS A 161 9.24 4.36 16.82
N VAL A 162 10.25 3.53 16.58
CA VAL A 162 10.63 2.44 17.50
C VAL A 162 11.16 3.00 18.81
N VAL A 163 12.10 3.95 18.76
CA VAL A 163 12.70 4.57 19.95
C VAL A 163 11.66 5.36 20.76
N ASN A 164 10.70 6.02 20.09
CA ASN A 164 9.65 6.75 20.80
C ASN A 164 8.65 5.78 21.48
N GLY A 165 8.32 4.67 20.82
CA GLY A 165 7.47 3.62 21.42
C GLY A 165 8.11 2.98 22.66
N GLU A 166 9.42 2.69 22.61
CA GLU A 166 10.17 2.14 23.75
C GLU A 166 10.20 3.10 24.95
N LYS A 167 10.42 4.39 24.70
CA LYS A 167 10.40 5.42 25.77
C LYS A 167 9.04 5.60 26.40
N GLU A 168 7.96 5.56 25.62
CA GLU A 168 6.60 5.65 26.14
C GLU A 168 6.25 4.41 26.98
N PHE A 169 6.65 3.22 26.54
CA PHE A 169 6.48 1.98 27.31
C PHE A 169 7.24 2.00 28.65
N GLU A 170 8.49 2.44 28.64
CA GLU A 170 9.32 2.55 29.85
C GLU A 170 8.77 3.59 30.83
N LYS A 171 8.26 4.73 30.34
CA LYS A 171 7.55 5.72 31.18
C LYS A 171 6.31 5.12 31.82
N HIS A 172 5.48 4.40 31.07
CA HIS A 172 4.27 3.76 31.58
C HIS A 172 4.59 2.73 32.67
N GLN A 173 5.58 1.87 32.44
CA GLN A 173 6.02 0.88 33.42
C GLN A 173 6.57 1.53 34.70
N LYS A 174 7.27 2.66 34.58
CA LYS A 174 7.82 3.40 35.72
C LYS A 174 6.76 4.16 36.50
N LEU A 175 5.74 4.70 35.82
CA LEU A 175 4.58 5.33 36.46
C LEU A 175 3.66 4.32 37.17
N GLU A 176 3.59 3.08 36.72
CA GLU A 176 2.81 2.03 37.39
C GLU A 176 3.45 1.52 38.68
N SER A 177 4.79 1.56 38.79
CA SER A 177 5.55 1.04 39.94
C SER A 177 5.78 2.05 41.08
N LEU A 178 5.31 3.30 40.94
CA LEU A 178 5.51 4.37 41.92
C LEU A 178 4.22 4.70 42.69
N ASP A 179 4.36 5.20 43.92
CA ASP A 179 3.24 5.74 44.72
C ASP A 179 2.76 7.12 44.22
N GLU A 180 1.51 7.50 44.52
CA GLU A 180 0.87 8.73 44.01
C GLU A 180 1.70 10.01 44.18
N GLN A 181 2.38 10.18 45.32
CA GLN A 181 3.23 11.36 45.55
C GLN A 181 4.44 11.40 44.58
N HIS A 182 5.07 10.25 44.34
CA HIS A 182 6.24 10.14 43.46
C HIS A 182 5.86 10.17 41.97
N LYS A 183 4.64 9.73 41.61
CA LYS A 183 4.11 9.89 40.24
C LYS A 183 4.01 11.36 39.84
N LYS A 184 3.50 12.18 40.76
CA LYS A 184 3.30 13.62 40.53
C LYS A 184 4.63 14.35 40.36
N GLU A 185 5.61 14.01 41.19
CA GLU A 185 6.97 14.58 41.12
C GLU A 185 7.71 14.17 39.83
N TYR A 186 7.50 12.93 39.37
CA TYR A 186 8.05 12.44 38.10
C TYR A 186 7.43 13.15 36.88
N GLN A 187 6.12 13.42 36.89
CA GLN A 187 5.44 14.17 35.83
C GLN A 187 5.92 15.62 35.74
N GLU A 188 6.03 16.33 36.88
CA GLU A 188 6.54 17.71 36.90
C GLU A 188 7.97 17.82 36.35
N ARG A 189 8.83 16.84 36.63
CA ARG A 189 10.19 16.78 36.09
C ARG A 189 10.20 16.64 34.57
N LEU A 190 9.33 15.79 34.02
CA LEU A 190 9.21 15.59 32.56
C LEU A 190 8.74 16.88 31.87
N GLU A 191 7.80 17.61 32.47
CA GLU A 191 7.31 18.89 31.93
C GLU A 191 8.40 19.98 31.95
N GLN A 192 9.23 20.01 33.00
CA GLN A 192 10.39 20.91 33.06
C GLN A 192 11.43 20.57 31.99
N ASP A 193 11.76 19.29 31.82
CA ASP A 193 12.71 18.84 30.80
C ASP A 193 12.22 19.13 29.37
N GLU A 194 10.91 19.05 29.11
CA GLU A 194 10.33 19.45 27.82
C GLU A 194 10.39 20.95 27.57
N LYS A 195 10.15 21.78 28.60
CA LYS A 195 10.28 23.24 28.51
C LYS A 195 11.71 23.66 28.17
N VAL A 196 12.70 23.09 28.85
CA VAL A 196 14.13 23.38 28.61
C VAL A 196 14.56 22.97 27.19
N LYS A 197 14.05 21.84 26.68
CA LYS A 197 14.31 21.40 25.29
C LYS A 197 13.68 22.31 24.23
N LYS A 198 12.56 22.98 24.53
CA LYS A 198 11.93 23.94 23.62
C LYS A 198 12.68 25.28 23.57
N GLU A 199 13.33 25.69 24.66
CA GLU A 199 14.13 26.92 24.70
C GLU A 199 15.51 26.80 24.03
N HIS A 200 16.04 25.57 23.86
CA HIS A 200 17.37 25.33 23.25
C HIS A 200 17.35 25.00 21.74
N ARG A 201 16.31 25.40 21.00
CA ARG A 201 16.32 25.29 19.53
C ARG A 201 16.91 26.58 18.92
N PRO A 202 18.11 26.55 18.30
CA PRO A 202 18.63 27.68 17.53
C PRO A 202 17.81 27.92 16.26
#